data_AF-A0A7X6RG39-F1
#
_entry.id   AF-A0A7X6RG39-F1
#
_cell.length_a   1.000
_cell.length_b   1.000
_cell.length_c   1.000
_cell.angle_alpha   90.00
_cell.angle_beta   90.00
_cell.angle_gamma   90.00
#
_symmetry.space_group_name_H-M   'P 1'
#
loop_
_entity.id
_entity.type
_entity.pdbx_description
1 polymer ?
#
loop_
_entity_poly.entity_id
_entity_poly.type
_entity_poly.pdbx_seq_one_letter_code
_entity_poly.pdbx_strand_id
1 'polypeptide(L)'
;MLRGLPGTATVLGVRPCRNSALPGPARGGGVRTTTGTRNRLYRFWVRVQLEGAAPYETRVRQRVSDDDREGMQPGDVIGCRVDPGDRERLVLYVPGIREATRVSIAKILSSGRRADATVLAATPIAADYSGRDDPVLRLDLELRAWDEPQPWRVRIVQPVPLHAIELVDLGRHLEVAFFAVDRGESVAVDWEASAER
;
A
#
# COMPACT_ATOMS: atom_id res chain seq x y z
N MET A 1 -17.60 2.01 -7.04
CA MET A 1 -17.21 2.19 -5.62
C MET A 1 -17.51 0.89 -4.89
N LEU A 2 -16.48 0.11 -4.54
CA LEU A 2 -16.64 -1.14 -3.78
C LEU A 2 -16.76 -0.79 -2.28
N ARG A 3 -17.97 -0.91 -1.73
CA ARG A 3 -18.31 -0.65 -0.32
C ARG A 3 -18.16 -1.93 0.52
N GLY A 4 -16.93 -2.44 0.68
CA GLY A 4 -16.64 -3.60 1.53
C GLY A 4 -15.90 -3.22 2.81
N LEU A 5 -16.12 -3.97 3.89
CA LEU A 5 -15.37 -3.87 5.14
C LEU A 5 -13.88 -4.16 4.88
N PRO A 6 -12.96 -3.27 5.30
CA PRO A 6 -11.53 -3.50 5.19
C PRO A 6 -11.08 -4.64 6.09
N GLY A 7 -10.11 -5.41 5.61
CA GLY A 7 -9.47 -6.48 6.37
C GLY A 7 -8.14 -6.89 5.79
N THR A 8 -7.44 -7.75 6.52
CA THR A 8 -6.26 -8.45 6.03
C THR A 8 -6.60 -9.90 5.70
N ALA A 9 -5.90 -10.47 4.74
CA ALA A 9 -6.05 -11.86 4.34
C ALA A 9 -4.67 -12.52 4.26
N THR A 10 -4.46 -13.59 5.02
CA THR A 10 -3.28 -14.46 4.86
C THR A 10 -3.57 -15.49 3.78
N VAL A 11 -2.74 -15.54 2.74
CA VAL A 11 -2.86 -16.55 1.69
C VAL A 11 -2.40 -17.90 2.22
N LEU A 12 -3.30 -18.88 2.24
CA LEU A 12 -3.00 -20.26 2.63
C LEU A 12 -2.66 -21.13 1.41
N GLY A 13 -3.15 -20.75 0.23
CA GLY A 13 -2.93 -21.52 -1.00
C GLY A 13 -3.40 -20.77 -2.23
N VAL A 14 -2.74 -21.01 -3.37
CA VAL A 14 -3.11 -20.44 -4.66
C VAL A 14 -3.07 -21.51 -5.75
N ARG A 15 -4.12 -21.57 -6.57
CA ARG A 15 -4.19 -22.47 -7.73
C ARG A 15 -4.66 -21.70 -8.97
N PRO A 16 -3.97 -21.82 -10.12
CA PRO A 16 -4.52 -21.32 -11.37
C PRO A 16 -5.81 -22.07 -11.69
N CYS A 17 -6.86 -21.34 -12.06
CA CYS A 17 -8.03 -21.98 -12.64
C CYS A 17 -7.67 -22.35 -14.09
N ARG A 18 -7.85 -23.62 -14.48
CA ARG A 18 -7.84 -23.95 -15.91
C ARG A 18 -8.94 -23.12 -16.57
N ASN A 19 -8.60 -22.37 -17.62
CA ASN A 19 -9.57 -21.62 -18.41
C ASN A 19 -10.65 -22.60 -18.93
N SER A 20 -11.79 -22.68 -18.26
CA SER A 20 -13.02 -22.99 -18.98
C SER A 20 -13.38 -21.69 -19.70
N ALA A 21 -12.96 -21.58 -20.96
CA ALA A 21 -13.44 -20.56 -21.85
C ALA A 21 -14.98 -20.60 -21.84
N LEU A 22 -15.59 -19.61 -21.20
CA LEU A 22 -16.98 -19.29 -21.48
C LEU A 22 -16.98 -18.49 -22.79
N PRO A 23 -17.87 -18.79 -23.75
CA PRO A 23 -17.92 -18.08 -25.02
C PRO A 23 -18.41 -16.66 -24.77
N GLY A 24 -17.51 -15.67 -24.79
CA GLY A 24 -17.88 -14.27 -24.91
C GLY A 24 -18.31 -13.98 -26.36
N PRO A 25 -19.30 -13.09 -26.60
CA PRO A 25 -19.75 -12.79 -27.94
C PRO A 25 -18.62 -12.10 -28.71
N ALA A 26 -18.27 -12.68 -29.86
CA ALA A 26 -17.40 -12.05 -30.83
C ALA A 26 -18.08 -10.78 -31.39
N ARG A 27 -17.43 -9.62 -31.26
CA ARG A 27 -17.59 -8.50 -32.20
C ARG A 27 -16.52 -7.42 -31.99
N GLY A 28 -15.57 -7.41 -32.93
CA GLY A 28 -15.11 -6.21 -33.64
C GLY A 28 -14.08 -5.29 -32.97
N GLY A 29 -12.94 -5.11 -33.65
CA GLY A 29 -12.17 -3.86 -33.60
C GLY A 29 -10.96 -3.86 -32.67
N GLY A 30 -9.85 -4.46 -33.10
CA GLY A 30 -8.59 -4.42 -32.38
C GLY A 30 -7.94 -3.04 -32.44
N VAL A 31 -7.97 -2.31 -31.32
CA VAL A 31 -6.94 -1.34 -30.98
C VAL A 31 -5.91 -2.10 -30.14
N ARG A 32 -4.73 -2.35 -30.72
CA ARG A 32 -3.55 -2.84 -29.98
C ARG A 32 -3.05 -1.69 -29.11
N THR A 33 -3.48 -1.65 -27.84
CA THR A 33 -2.77 -0.88 -26.81
C THR A 33 -1.60 -1.73 -26.31
N THR A 34 -0.40 -1.24 -26.59
CA THR A 34 0.89 -1.79 -26.15
C THR A 34 1.09 -1.57 -24.65
N THR A 35 0.62 -2.52 -23.84
CA THR A 35 1.14 -2.97 -22.52
C THR A 35 0.18 -4.04 -22.00
N GLY A 36 0.29 -5.26 -22.54
CA GLY A 36 -0.65 -6.34 -22.24
C GLY A 36 -0.35 -7.02 -20.91
N THR A 37 -0.77 -6.43 -19.79
CA THR A 37 -0.76 -7.13 -18.49
C THR A 37 -1.72 -8.32 -18.57
N ARG A 38 -1.19 -9.55 -18.63
CA ARG A 38 -2.00 -10.76 -18.78
C ARG A 38 -2.74 -11.04 -17.48
N ASN A 39 -4.01 -10.68 -17.43
CA ASN A 39 -4.85 -10.93 -16.26
C ASN A 39 -5.37 -12.39 -16.27
N ARG A 40 -4.98 -13.20 -15.28
CA ARG A 40 -5.32 -14.65 -15.21
C ARG A 40 -6.23 -14.96 -14.02
N LEU A 41 -7.10 -15.96 -14.17
CA LEU A 41 -8.01 -16.37 -13.11
C LEU A 41 -7.33 -17.35 -12.15
N TYR A 42 -7.30 -16.98 -10.87
CA TYR A 42 -6.78 -17.81 -9.78
C TYR A 42 -7.88 -18.12 -8.76
N ARG A 43 -7.71 -19.26 -8.08
CA ARG A 43 -8.46 -19.62 -6.87
C ARG A 43 -7.51 -19.50 -5.69
N PHE A 44 -7.85 -18.64 -4.74
CA PHE A 44 -7.13 -18.44 -3.50
C PHE A 44 -7.85 -19.10 -2.34
N TRP A 45 -7.07 -19.69 -1.46
CA TRP A 45 -7.45 -20.04 -0.10
C TRP A 45 -6.85 -18.99 0.83
N VAL A 46 -7.68 -18.36 1.65
CA VAL A 46 -7.24 -17.28 2.53
C VAL A 46 -7.83 -17.43 3.93
N ARG A 47 -7.08 -16.96 4.92
CA ARG A 47 -7.59 -16.66 6.26
C ARG A 47 -7.80 -15.15 6.36
N VAL A 48 -9.04 -14.73 6.52
CA VAL A 48 -9.44 -13.33 6.62
C VAL A 48 -9.47 -12.91 8.08
N GLN A 49 -8.97 -11.71 8.36
CA GLN A 49 -9.04 -11.04 9.64
C GLN A 49 -9.68 -9.66 9.44
N LEU A 50 -10.79 -9.43 10.15
CA LEU A 50 -11.51 -8.15 10.20
C LEU A 50 -11.39 -7.58 11.61
N GLU A 51 -11.40 -6.26 11.73
CA GLU A 51 -11.42 -5.60 13.03
C GLU A 51 -12.69 -5.97 13.82
N GLY A 52 -12.52 -6.38 15.07
CA GLY A 52 -13.64 -6.77 15.93
C GLY A 52 -14.31 -8.11 15.61
N ALA A 53 -13.77 -8.91 14.68
CA ALA A 53 -14.32 -10.23 14.36
C ALA A 53 -13.27 -11.35 14.48
N ALA A 54 -13.74 -12.57 14.78
CA ALA A 54 -12.89 -13.75 14.77
C ALA A 54 -12.39 -14.04 13.34
N PRO A 55 -11.10 -14.43 13.16
CA PRO A 55 -10.59 -14.82 11.86
C PRO A 55 -11.35 -16.01 11.27
N TYR A 56 -11.53 -16.02 9.95
CA TYR A 56 -12.22 -17.12 9.25
C TYR A 56 -11.53 -17.48 7.94
N GLU A 57 -11.70 -18.72 7.49
CA GLU A 57 -11.09 -19.20 6.24
C GLU A 57 -12.11 -19.27 5.12
N THR A 58 -11.70 -18.90 3.91
CA THR A 58 -12.59 -18.93 2.73
C THR A 58 -11.83 -19.11 1.42
N ARG A 59 -12.57 -19.34 0.34
CA ARG A 59 -12.08 -19.54 -1.02
C ARG A 59 -12.62 -18.45 -1.92
N VAL A 60 -11.74 -17.78 -2.66
CA VAL A 60 -12.12 -16.72 -3.61
C VAL A 60 -11.53 -16.99 -4.98
N ARG A 61 -12.31 -16.72 -6.04
CA ARG A 61 -11.86 -16.79 -7.43
C ARG A 61 -11.73 -15.38 -7.96
N GLN A 62 -10.53 -15.00 -8.36
CA GLN A 62 -10.24 -13.64 -8.79
C GLN A 62 -9.29 -13.62 -9.98
N ARG A 63 -9.52 -12.67 -10.89
CA ARG A 63 -8.56 -12.34 -11.95
C ARG A 63 -7.50 -11.41 -11.38
N VAL A 64 -6.25 -11.83 -11.47
CA VAL A 64 -5.09 -11.11 -10.92
C VAL A 64 -4.06 -10.90 -12.03
N SER A 65 -3.42 -9.72 -12.05
CA SER A 65 -2.30 -9.44 -12.95
C SER A 65 -1.12 -10.35 -12.64
N ASP A 66 -0.22 -10.56 -13.61
CA ASP A 66 1.00 -11.34 -13.36
C ASP A 66 1.88 -10.64 -12.28
N ASP A 67 1.86 -9.30 -12.19
CA ASP A 67 2.61 -8.50 -11.20
C ASP A 67 2.04 -8.67 -9.77
N ASP A 68 0.73 -8.48 -9.59
CA ASP A 68 0.07 -8.70 -8.29
C ASP A 68 0.20 -10.17 -7.84
N ARG A 69 0.26 -11.10 -8.80
CA ARG A 69 0.38 -12.52 -8.51
C ARG A 69 1.71 -12.88 -7.83
N GLU A 70 2.76 -12.09 -8.01
CA GLU A 70 4.04 -12.28 -7.32
C GLU A 70 3.89 -12.10 -5.80
N GLY A 71 3.12 -11.11 -5.35
CA GLY A 71 2.84 -10.81 -3.93
C GLY A 71 1.62 -11.51 -3.34
N MET A 72 1.15 -12.59 -3.97
CA MET A 72 0.02 -13.40 -3.48
C MET A 72 0.38 -14.90 -3.41
N GLN A 73 1.49 -15.22 -2.75
CA GLN A 73 1.95 -16.59 -2.46
C GLN A 73 1.45 -17.09 -1.10
N PRO A 74 1.40 -18.42 -0.88
CA PRO A 74 1.12 -18.97 0.45
C PRO A 74 2.07 -18.40 1.50
N GLY A 75 1.51 -17.86 2.59
CA GLY A 75 2.24 -17.14 3.65
C GLY A 75 2.09 -15.62 3.58
N ASP A 76 1.81 -15.06 2.41
CA ASP A 76 1.69 -13.61 2.23
C ASP A 76 0.45 -13.06 2.94
N VAL A 77 0.61 -11.89 3.55
CA VAL A 77 -0.49 -11.11 4.13
C VAL A 77 -0.83 -9.98 3.17
N ILE A 78 -2.05 -10.00 2.65
CA ILE A 78 -2.55 -9.06 1.65
C ILE A 78 -3.81 -8.34 2.16
N GLY A 79 -4.25 -7.30 1.44
CA GLY A 79 -5.47 -6.59 1.76
C GLY A 79 -6.70 -7.31 1.20
N CYS A 80 -7.83 -7.15 1.89
CA CYS A 80 -9.12 -7.61 1.39
C CYS A 80 -10.25 -6.63 1.68
N ARG A 81 -11.31 -6.67 0.85
CA ARG A 81 -12.60 -6.03 1.12
C ARG A 81 -13.69 -7.10 1.16
N VAL A 82 -14.40 -7.18 2.27
CA VAL A 82 -15.47 -8.16 2.51
C VAL A 82 -16.83 -7.47 2.41
N ASP A 83 -17.79 -8.06 1.70
CA ASP A 83 -19.17 -7.57 1.68
C ASP A 83 -19.79 -7.73 3.09
N PRO A 84 -20.32 -6.66 3.72
CA PRO A 84 -20.93 -6.75 5.04
C PRO A 84 -22.17 -7.65 5.08
N GLY A 85 -22.84 -7.87 3.94
CA GLY A 85 -23.99 -8.77 3.83
C GLY A 85 -23.64 -10.22 3.48
N ASP A 86 -22.40 -10.47 3.03
CA ASP A 86 -21.94 -11.80 2.61
C ASP A 86 -20.42 -11.95 2.80
N ARG A 87 -20.02 -12.71 3.84
CA ARG A 87 -18.62 -12.89 4.23
C ARG A 87 -17.78 -13.71 3.25
N GLU A 88 -18.42 -14.44 2.34
CA GLU A 88 -17.74 -15.18 1.27
C GLU A 88 -17.50 -14.31 0.04
N ARG A 89 -18.25 -13.20 -0.08
CA ARG A 89 -18.09 -12.23 -1.15
C ARG A 89 -17.03 -11.21 -0.77
N LEU A 90 -15.79 -11.48 -1.18
CA LEU A 90 -14.66 -10.59 -0.95
C LEU A 90 -13.78 -10.41 -2.19
N VAL A 91 -12.99 -9.35 -2.18
CA VAL A 91 -11.93 -9.09 -3.17
C VAL A 91 -10.59 -9.00 -2.45
N LEU A 92 -9.59 -9.67 -3.01
CA LEU A 92 -8.21 -9.61 -2.57
C LEU A 92 -7.47 -8.55 -3.37
N TYR A 93 -6.50 -7.91 -2.77
CA TYR A 93 -5.57 -7.05 -3.49
C TYR A 93 -4.23 -7.14 -2.80
N VAL A 94 -3.14 -7.19 -3.58
CA VAL A 94 -1.84 -6.88 -3.02
C VAL A 94 -2.01 -5.43 -2.55
N PRO A 95 -1.83 -5.14 -1.25
CA PRO A 95 -1.85 -3.76 -0.83
C PRO A 95 -0.77 -3.11 -1.66
N GLY A 96 -1.16 -2.24 -2.59
CA GLY A 96 -0.21 -1.44 -3.34
C GLY A 96 0.68 -0.78 -2.29
N ILE A 97 1.94 -0.53 -2.62
CA ILE A 97 2.94 0.09 -1.72
C ILE A 97 2.26 1.09 -0.75
N ARG A 98 1.33 1.91 -1.26
CA ARG A 98 0.38 2.79 -0.54
C ARG A 98 -0.42 2.25 0.68
N GLU A 99 -1.05 1.08 0.67
CA GLU A 99 -1.95 0.63 1.77
C GLU A 99 -1.19 -0.11 2.88
N ALA A 100 -0.15 -0.86 2.53
CA ALA A 100 0.82 -1.38 3.49
C ALA A 100 1.62 -0.24 4.13
N THR A 101 1.99 0.79 3.34
CA THR A 101 2.61 2.03 3.83
C THR A 101 1.69 2.80 4.78
N ARG A 102 0.37 2.87 4.57
CA ARG A 102 -0.54 3.59 5.50
C ARG A 102 -0.66 2.90 6.88
N VAL A 103 -0.80 1.57 6.91
CA VAL A 103 -0.87 0.83 8.18
C VAL A 103 0.48 0.83 8.90
N SER A 104 1.60 0.75 8.17
CA SER A 104 2.93 0.91 8.77
C SER A 104 3.15 2.33 9.26
N ILE A 105 2.75 3.37 8.51
CA ILE A 105 2.83 4.79 8.92
C ILE A 105 2.09 5.01 10.23
N ALA A 106 0.81 4.60 10.34
CA ALA A 106 0.04 4.82 11.56
C ALA A 106 0.72 4.18 12.79
N LYS A 107 1.25 2.96 12.64
CA LYS A 107 1.99 2.26 13.69
C LYS A 107 3.32 2.95 14.03
N ILE A 108 4.06 3.42 13.02
CA ILE A 108 5.31 4.15 13.22
C ILE A 108 5.03 5.47 13.94
N LEU A 109 3.99 6.21 13.55
CA LEU A 109 3.60 7.45 14.21
C LEU A 109 3.13 7.22 15.65
N SER A 110 2.37 6.15 15.92
CA SER A 110 1.85 5.87 17.26
C SER A 110 2.87 5.32 18.24
N SER A 111 3.91 4.64 17.76
CA SER A 111 4.80 3.84 18.61
C SER A 111 6.29 4.01 18.33
N GLY A 112 6.65 4.72 17.26
CA GLY A 112 8.02 5.03 16.90
C GLY A 112 8.61 6.13 17.77
N ARG A 113 9.94 6.17 17.79
CA ARG A 113 10.72 7.25 18.40
C ARG A 113 10.58 8.51 17.53
N ARG A 114 10.61 9.69 18.16
CA ARG A 114 10.45 10.97 17.46
C ARG A 114 11.79 11.53 17.00
N ALA A 115 11.81 12.12 15.81
CA ALA A 115 12.96 12.82 15.26
C ALA A 115 12.52 14.04 14.45
N ASP A 116 13.43 15.00 14.32
CA ASP A 116 13.34 16.09 13.35
C ASP A 116 13.96 15.63 12.04
N ALA A 117 13.29 15.89 10.92
CA ALA A 117 13.81 15.61 9.59
C ALA A 117 13.97 16.89 8.78
N THR A 118 15.12 17.09 8.15
CA THR A 118 15.33 18.13 7.14
C THR A 118 15.16 17.55 5.74
N VAL A 119 14.34 18.20 4.91
CA VAL A 119 14.11 17.77 3.53
C VAL A 119 15.33 18.08 2.68
N LEU A 120 15.91 17.05 2.05
CA LEU A 120 17.03 17.18 1.11
C LEU A 120 16.58 17.13 -0.36
N ALA A 121 15.52 16.38 -0.65
CA ALA A 121 14.88 16.38 -1.97
C ALA A 121 13.47 15.77 -1.90
N ALA A 122 12.59 16.23 -2.78
CA ALA A 122 11.30 15.62 -3.04
C ALA A 122 11.17 15.32 -4.54
N THR A 123 10.81 14.08 -4.90
CA THR A 123 10.61 13.66 -6.30
C THR A 123 9.25 12.99 -6.44
N PRO A 124 8.37 13.45 -7.34
CA PRO A 124 7.15 12.74 -7.67
C PRO A 124 7.46 11.33 -8.20
N ILE A 125 6.78 10.32 -7.66
CA ILE A 125 6.81 8.97 -8.22
C ILE A 125 5.57 8.81 -9.08
N ALA A 126 5.75 8.44 -10.36
CA ALA A 126 4.65 8.13 -11.28
C ALA A 126 3.95 6.85 -10.82
N ALA A 127 3.04 6.99 -9.86
CA ALA A 127 2.00 6.00 -9.60
C ALA A 127 0.77 6.39 -10.41
N ASP A 128 0.04 5.43 -10.97
CA ASP A 128 -1.22 5.65 -11.69
C ASP A 128 -2.14 6.54 -10.84
N TYR A 129 -2.12 7.83 -11.17
CA TYR A 129 -2.79 8.87 -10.41
C TYR A 129 -4.18 8.99 -10.98
N SER A 130 -5.15 8.34 -10.35
CA SER A 130 -6.56 8.47 -10.74
C SER A 130 -7.16 9.84 -10.38
N GLY A 131 -6.36 10.76 -9.82
CA GLY A 131 -6.78 12.12 -9.44
C GLY A 131 -7.54 12.21 -8.12
N ARG A 132 -7.74 11.10 -7.42
CA ARG A 132 -8.58 11.02 -6.21
C ARG A 132 -7.83 10.81 -4.90
N ASP A 133 -6.54 10.49 -4.99
CA ASP A 133 -5.69 10.13 -3.85
C ASP A 133 -4.50 11.10 -3.72
N ASP A 134 -3.89 11.16 -2.53
CA ASP A 134 -2.71 11.98 -2.27
C ASP A 134 -1.53 11.63 -3.21
N PRO A 135 -0.75 12.63 -3.67
CA PRO A 135 0.47 12.40 -4.44
C PRO A 135 1.46 11.56 -3.64
N VAL A 136 2.12 10.62 -4.30
CA VAL A 136 3.20 9.84 -3.68
C VAL A 136 4.53 10.44 -4.10
N LEU A 137 5.28 10.89 -3.12
CA LEU A 137 6.61 11.44 -3.31
C LEU A 137 7.65 10.49 -2.74
N ARG A 138 8.80 10.45 -3.40
CA ARG A 138 10.05 10.02 -2.80
C ARG A 138 10.68 11.21 -2.11
N LEU A 139 10.93 11.09 -0.83
CA LEU A 139 11.58 12.11 0.00
C LEU A 139 12.94 11.59 0.43
N ASP A 140 13.97 12.37 0.16
CA ASP A 140 15.31 12.17 0.73
C ASP A 140 15.42 13.13 1.92
N LEU A 141 15.67 12.59 3.10
CA LEU A 141 15.61 13.30 4.37
C LEU A 141 16.91 13.09 5.18
N GLU A 142 17.31 14.11 5.93
CA GLU A 142 18.30 13.98 7.00
C GLU A 142 17.59 14.04 8.36
N LEU A 143 17.69 12.98 9.16
CA LEU A 143 17.01 12.83 10.44
C LEU A 143 17.96 13.12 11.59
N ARG A 144 17.41 13.68 12.66
CA ARG A 144 18.08 13.90 13.94
C ARG A 144 17.13 13.53 15.08
N ALA A 145 17.56 12.58 15.90
CA ALA A 145 16.91 12.25 17.16
C ALA A 145 17.81 12.64 18.34
N TRP A 146 17.21 12.90 19.50
CA TRP A 146 17.95 13.32 20.71
C TRP A 146 18.83 12.20 21.29
N ASP A 147 18.46 10.95 21.04
CA ASP A 147 19.09 9.72 21.50
C ASP A 147 19.98 9.07 20.44
N GLU A 148 20.20 9.72 19.30
CA GLU A 148 21.15 9.28 18.28
C GLU A 148 22.35 10.24 18.20
N PRO A 149 23.59 9.73 18.15
CA PRO A 149 24.78 10.57 18.27
C PRO A 149 25.07 11.42 17.03
N GLN A 150 24.60 11.00 15.86
CA GLN A 150 24.83 11.68 14.58
C GLN A 150 23.55 11.71 13.76
N PRO A 151 23.33 12.77 12.94
CA PRO A 151 22.27 12.76 11.97
C PRO A 151 22.51 11.67 10.92
N TRP A 152 21.44 11.10 10.39
CA TRP A 152 21.51 10.07 9.37
C TRP A 152 20.56 10.38 8.21
N ARG A 153 20.81 9.77 7.05
CA ARG A 153 20.02 10.03 5.84
C ARG A 153 19.15 8.85 5.50
N VAL A 154 17.91 9.14 5.15
CA VAL A 154 16.94 8.13 4.70
C VAL A 154 16.26 8.58 3.43
N ARG A 155 15.79 7.59 2.69
CA ARG A 155 14.93 7.78 1.54
C ARG A 155 13.63 7.05 1.82
N ILE A 156 12.52 7.78 1.76
CA ILE A 156 11.18 7.23 1.99
C ILE A 156 10.29 7.48 0.78
N VAL A 157 9.30 6.62 0.59
CA VAL A 157 8.26 6.79 -0.43
C VAL A 157 6.92 6.71 0.27
N GLN A 158 6.20 7.83 0.33
CA GLN A 158 4.95 7.91 1.06
C GLN A 158 3.95 8.87 0.40
N PRO A 159 2.64 8.72 0.70
CA PRO A 159 1.65 9.71 0.31
C PRO A 159 1.90 11.03 1.04
N VAL A 160 1.78 12.13 0.31
CA VAL A 160 1.88 13.50 0.84
C VAL A 160 0.51 14.15 0.69
N PRO A 161 -0.20 14.45 1.79
CA PRO A 161 -1.47 15.15 1.73
C PRO A 161 -1.36 16.43 0.92
N LEU A 162 -2.37 16.74 0.11
CA LEU A 162 -2.32 17.95 -0.74
C LEU A 162 -2.08 19.25 0.06
N HIS A 163 -2.62 19.34 1.28
CA HIS A 163 -2.41 20.49 2.16
C HIS A 163 -0.97 20.59 2.70
N ALA A 164 -0.21 19.50 2.67
CA ALA A 164 1.16 19.41 3.19
C ALA A 164 2.21 19.49 2.07
N ILE A 165 1.80 19.74 0.82
CA ILE A 165 2.71 19.72 -0.33
C ILE A 165 3.81 20.80 -0.24
N GLU A 166 3.51 21.95 0.37
CA GLU A 166 4.47 23.05 0.57
C GLU A 166 5.46 22.77 1.72
N LEU A 167 5.20 21.73 2.53
CA LEU A 167 6.09 21.32 3.62
C LEU A 167 7.26 20.47 3.11
N VAL A 168 7.20 19.97 1.86
CA VAL A 168 8.25 19.12 1.28
C VAL A 168 9.29 19.90 0.47
N ASP A 169 9.34 21.22 0.64
CA ASP A 169 10.36 22.06 0.01
C ASP A 169 11.75 21.81 0.61
N LEU A 170 12.79 21.98 -0.21
CA LEU A 170 14.18 21.81 0.20
C LEU A 170 14.52 22.63 1.46
N GLY A 171 15.10 21.98 2.46
CA GLY A 171 15.52 22.59 3.71
C GLY A 171 14.40 22.80 4.73
N ARG A 172 13.14 22.45 4.41
CA ARG A 172 12.06 22.46 5.41
C ARG A 172 12.27 21.36 6.45
N HIS A 173 11.77 21.63 7.65
CA HIS A 173 11.75 20.68 8.74
C HIS A 173 10.41 19.96 8.78
N LEU A 174 10.46 18.65 9.03
CA LEU A 174 9.32 17.77 9.19
C LEU A 174 9.43 17.02 10.51
N GLU A 175 8.31 16.86 11.20
CA GLU A 175 8.19 15.96 12.34
C GLU A 175 8.08 14.52 11.81
N VAL A 176 8.92 13.62 12.32
CA VAL A 176 8.90 12.22 11.92
C VAL A 176 8.89 11.28 13.11
N ALA A 177 8.41 10.06 12.87
CA ALA A 177 8.61 8.94 13.76
C ALA A 177 9.37 7.82 13.06
N PHE A 178 10.14 7.03 13.81
CA PHE A 178 10.92 5.92 13.27
C PHE A 178 11.07 4.76 14.25
N PHE A 179 11.31 3.54 13.73
CA PHE A 179 11.69 2.38 14.56
C PHE A 179 13.18 2.05 14.51
N ALA A 180 13.84 2.26 13.37
CA ALA A 180 15.24 1.91 13.17
C ALA A 180 16.00 2.99 12.41
N VAL A 181 17.26 3.20 12.82
CA VAL A 181 18.22 4.07 12.13
C VAL A 181 18.60 3.44 10.78
N ASP A 182 18.87 4.27 9.78
CA ASP A 182 19.26 3.88 8.42
C ASP A 182 18.27 2.97 7.66
N ARG A 183 17.00 2.92 8.10
CA ARG A 183 15.93 2.14 7.46
C ARG A 183 14.74 3.02 7.10
N GLY A 184 14.71 3.49 5.86
CA GLY A 184 13.64 4.37 5.37
C GLY A 184 12.24 3.77 5.44
N GLU A 185 12.10 2.44 5.31
CA GLU A 185 10.84 1.73 5.46
C GLU A 185 10.26 1.77 6.89
N SER A 186 11.10 2.16 7.86
CA SER A 186 10.73 2.27 9.27
C SER A 186 10.42 3.70 9.71
N VAL A 187 10.42 4.66 8.79
CA VAL A 187 10.21 6.09 9.03
C VAL A 187 8.87 6.54 8.45
N ALA A 188 8.17 7.41 9.18
CA ALA A 188 6.93 8.05 8.74
C ALA A 188 6.92 9.54 9.10
N VAL A 189 6.39 10.38 8.21
CA VAL A 189 6.19 11.82 8.49
C VAL A 189 4.84 12.06 9.15
N ASP A 190 4.87 12.89 10.19
CA ASP A 190 3.72 13.41 10.90
C ASP A 190 3.31 14.75 10.27
N TRP A 191 2.41 14.70 9.28
CA TRP A 191 2.03 15.88 8.49
C TRP A 191 1.28 16.93 9.30
N GLU A 192 0.47 16.51 10.27
CA GLU A 192 -0.26 17.42 11.16
C GLU A 192 0.72 18.16 12.07
N ALA A 193 1.60 17.43 12.76
CA ALA A 193 2.60 18.05 13.62
C ALA A 193 3.59 18.94 12.84
N SER A 194 3.90 18.60 11.59
CA SER A 194 4.76 19.41 10.72
C SER A 194 4.10 20.71 10.26
N ALA A 195 2.77 20.77 10.20
CA ALA A 195 2.03 21.97 9.77
C ALA A 195 1.86 23.00 10.90
N GLU A 196 1.99 22.59 12.16
CA GLU A 196 1.86 23.44 13.35
C GLU A 196 3.16 24.20 13.70
N ARG A 197 4.22 24.00 12.91
CA ARG A 197 5.59 24.48 13.19
C ARG A 197 5.97 25.69 12.35
#